data_AF-A0A9N8R0R5-F1
#
_entry.id   AF-A0A9N8R0R5-F1
#
_cell.length_a   1.000
_cell.length_b   1.000
_cell.length_c   1.000
_cell.angle_alpha   90.00
_cell.angle_beta   90.00
_cell.angle_gamma   90.00
#
_symmetry.space_group_name_H-M   'P 1'
#
loop_
_entity.id
_entity.type
_entity.pdbx_description
1 polymer ?
#
loop_
_entity_poly.entity_id
_entity_poly.type
_entity_poly.pdbx_seq_one_letter_code
_entity_poly.pdbx_strand_id
1 'polypeptide(L)'
;MVRGIHSKKEVEAALAYAERNGWRVQGGGKGHAWGKMYCPYNDAECRCGEFCISSVWSTPKNPGNHAKHLKRIVDNCTSRRQ
;
A
#
# COMPACT_ATOMS: atom_id res chain seq x y z
N MET A 1 -3.18 4.25 16.51
CA MET A 1 -1.77 3.79 16.43
C MET A 1 -1.14 4.45 15.24
N VAL A 2 -0.17 5.34 15.49
CA VAL A 2 0.61 6.02 14.45
C VAL A 2 1.43 4.96 13.72
N ARG A 3 1.25 4.85 12.39
CA ARG A 3 2.12 4.00 11.58
C ARG A 3 3.57 4.43 11.79
N GLY A 4 4.50 3.48 11.89
CA GLY A 4 5.91 3.81 11.80
C GLY A 4 6.19 4.59 10.51
N ILE A 5 7.32 5.28 10.44
CA ILE A 5 7.82 5.88 9.20
C ILE A 5 8.63 4.81 8.47
N HIS A 6 8.43 4.64 7.16
CA HIS A 6 9.28 3.72 6.40
C HIS A 6 10.64 4.37 6.13
N SER A 7 11.75 3.66 6.39
CA SER A 7 13.11 4.18 6.18
C SER A 7 13.45 4.57 4.72
N LYS A 8 12.57 4.27 3.77
CA LYS A 8 12.76 4.52 2.34
C LYS A 8 11.74 5.57 1.91
N LYS A 9 12.24 6.75 1.55
CA LYS A 9 11.40 7.91 1.17
C LYS A 9 10.44 7.61 0.03
N GLU A 10 10.85 6.79 -0.94
CA GLU A 10 10.01 6.41 -2.07
C GLU A 10 8.79 5.60 -1.63
N VAL A 11 8.99 4.61 -0.76
CA VAL A 11 7.91 3.78 -0.20
C VAL A 11 7.02 4.64 0.68
N GLU A 12 7.61 5.48 1.55
CA GLU A 12 6.85 6.41 2.39
C GLU A 12 5.96 7.34 1.57
N ALA A 13 6.46 7.87 0.44
CA ALA A 13 5.67 8.71 -0.46
C ALA A 13 4.53 7.93 -1.14
N ALA A 14 4.71 6.63 -1.41
CA ALA A 14 3.65 5.76 -1.89
C ALA A 14 2.60 5.46 -0.82
N LEU A 15 3.01 5.25 0.44
CA LEU A 15 2.10 5.06 1.56
C LEU A 15 1.29 6.33 1.86
N ALA A 16 1.94 7.50 1.86
CA ALA A 16 1.26 8.79 2.01
C ALA A 16 0.28 9.04 0.86
N TYR A 17 0.64 8.65 -0.37
CA TYR A 17 -0.30 8.66 -1.49
C TYR A 17 -1.47 7.74 -1.21
N ALA A 18 -1.25 6.49 -0.82
CA ALA A 18 -2.32 5.54 -0.50
C ALA A 18 -3.28 6.10 0.57
N GLU A 19 -2.77 6.61 1.69
CA GLU A 19 -3.59 7.22 2.74
C GLU A 19 -4.43 8.41 2.26
N ARG A 20 -3.82 9.32 1.49
CA ARG A 20 -4.57 10.42 0.84
C ARG A 20 -5.67 9.93 -0.08
N ASN A 21 -5.51 8.73 -0.62
CA ASN A 21 -6.47 8.10 -1.52
C ASN A 21 -7.54 7.28 -0.77
N GLY A 22 -7.52 7.28 0.58
CA GLY A 22 -8.46 6.56 1.44
C GLY A 22 -7.97 5.17 1.87
N TRP A 23 -6.78 4.74 1.47
CA TRP A 23 -6.27 3.43 1.85
C TRP A 23 -5.77 3.40 3.28
N ARG A 24 -6.04 2.29 3.97
CA ARG A 24 -5.62 2.10 5.35
C ARG A 24 -4.26 1.42 5.39
N VAL A 25 -3.23 2.16 5.80
CA VAL A 25 -1.87 1.61 5.95
C VAL A 25 -1.64 1.21 7.40
N GLN A 26 -1.26 -0.04 7.62
CA GLN A 26 -0.88 -0.57 8.93
C GLN A 26 0.60 -0.96 8.93
N GLY A 27 1.39 -0.21 9.68
CA GLY A 27 2.78 -0.58 9.97
C GLY A 27 2.89 -1.65 11.07
N GLY A 28 4.06 -2.25 11.21
CA GLY A 28 4.36 -3.21 12.29
C GLY A 28 4.45 -4.67 11.84
N GLY A 29 4.86 -4.92 10.59
CA GLY A 29 5.17 -6.27 10.14
C GLY A 29 6.35 -6.88 10.91
N LYS A 30 6.34 -8.20 11.09
CA LYS A 30 7.46 -8.94 11.69
C LYS A 30 8.43 -9.37 10.58
N GLY A 31 9.71 -9.06 10.74
CA GLY A 31 10.79 -9.52 9.86
C GLY A 31 10.91 -8.73 8.55
N HIS A 32 10.65 -9.38 7.41
CA HIS A 32 10.89 -8.82 6.07
C HIS A 32 9.81 -7.85 5.58
N ALA A 33 8.60 -7.96 6.12
CA ALA A 33 7.50 -7.05 5.83
C ALA A 33 7.52 -5.88 6.83
N TRP A 34 7.47 -4.66 6.31
CA TRP A 34 7.29 -3.46 7.12
C TRP A 34 5.86 -3.32 7.64
N GLY A 35 4.89 -3.70 6.81
CA GLY A 35 3.47 -3.52 7.09
C GLY A 35 2.59 -4.00 5.95
N LYS A 36 1.31 -3.65 6.02
CA LYS A 36 0.30 -3.98 5.01
C LYS A 36 -0.58 -2.76 4.75
N MET A 37 -1.01 -2.57 3.52
CA MET A 37 -2.05 -1.60 3.16
C MET A 37 -3.33 -2.33 2.78
N TYR A 38 -4.46 -1.78 3.21
CA TYR A 38 -5.79 -2.34 3.05
C TYR A 38 -6.65 -1.37 2.24
N CYS A 39 -7.35 -1.89 1.24
CA CYS A 39 -8.34 -1.14 0.50
C CYS A 39 -9.56 -0.83 1.38
N PRO A 40 -10.09 0.40 1.37
CA PRO A 40 -11.23 0.77 2.21
C PRO A 40 -12.57 0.28 1.65
N TYR A 41 -12.63 -0.01 0.35
CA TYR A 41 -13.87 -0.37 -0.33
C TYR A 41 -14.21 -1.86 -0.19
N ASN A 42 -13.22 -2.70 0.16
CA ASN A 42 -13.34 -4.16 0.28
C ASN A 42 -14.21 -4.81 -0.81
N ASP A 43 -14.09 -4.28 -2.03
CA ASP A 43 -15.01 -4.56 -3.11
C ASP A 43 -14.46 -5.72 -3.94
N ALA A 44 -15.28 -6.74 -4.19
CA ALA A 44 -14.88 -7.93 -4.93
C ALA A 44 -14.42 -7.60 -6.36
N GLU A 45 -14.87 -6.46 -6.91
CA GLU A 45 -14.49 -5.95 -8.23
C GLU A 45 -13.20 -5.09 -8.24
N CYS A 46 -12.60 -4.77 -7.09
CA CYS A 46 -11.34 -4.02 -7.05
C CYS A 46 -10.16 -4.93 -7.40
N ARG A 47 -9.96 -5.15 -8.71
CA ARG A 47 -8.74 -5.53 -9.48
C ARG A 47 -7.79 -6.64 -8.98
N CYS A 48 -7.97 -7.21 -7.80
CA CYS A 48 -7.19 -8.30 -7.21
C CYS A 48 -8.05 -9.44 -6.63
N GLY A 49 -9.39 -9.39 -6.77
CA GLY A 49 -10.28 -10.36 -6.14
C GLY A 49 -10.36 -10.16 -4.61
N GLU A 50 -10.64 -11.24 -3.89
CA GLU A 50 -11.21 -11.31 -2.53
C GLU A 50 -10.45 -10.59 -1.39
N PHE A 51 -9.22 -10.10 -1.62
CA PHE A 51 -8.44 -9.39 -0.60
C PHE A 51 -7.55 -8.31 -1.23
N CYS A 52 -8.08 -7.09 -1.37
CA CYS A 52 -7.29 -5.95 -1.85
C CYS A 52 -6.35 -5.42 -0.75
N ILE A 53 -5.38 -6.26 -0.39
CA ILE A 53 -4.37 -6.05 0.65
C ILE A 53 -3.00 -6.17 -0.01
N SER A 54 -2.14 -5.16 0.14
CA SER A 54 -0.77 -5.22 -0.34
C SER A 54 0.22 -5.23 0.81
N SER A 55 1.18 -6.15 0.77
CA SER A 55 2.25 -6.21 1.77
C SER A 55 3.38 -5.27 1.39
N VAL A 56 3.79 -4.43 2.34
CA VAL A 56 4.87 -3.45 2.20
C VAL A 56 6.14 -4.07 2.75
N TRP A 57 7.20 -4.12 1.94
CA TRP A 57 8.47 -4.73 2.34
C TRP A 57 9.42 -3.69 2.94
N SER A 58 10.09 -4.02 4.05
CA SER A 58 11.06 -3.11 4.71
C SER A 58 12.34 -2.93 3.89
N THR A 59 12.80 -4.00 3.25
CA THR A 59 14.07 -4.04 2.50
C THR A 59 13.84 -4.46 1.04
N PRO A 60 13.11 -3.67 0.24
CA PRO A 60 12.95 -3.97 -1.18
C PRO A 60 14.29 -3.76 -1.89
N LYS A 61 14.66 -4.70 -2.78
CA LYS A 61 15.86 -4.59 -3.63
C LYS A 61 15.86 -3.30 -4.46
N ASN A 62 14.68 -2.82 -4.85
CA ASN A 62 14.50 -1.54 -5.52
C ASN A 62 13.29 -0.78 -4.91
N PRO A 63 13.53 0.18 -3.99
CA PRO A 63 12.47 0.92 -3.30
C PRO A 63 11.57 1.73 -4.25
N GLY A 64 12.12 2.29 -5.32
CA GLY A 64 11.35 3.08 -6.29
C GLY A 64 10.36 2.26 -7.10
N ASN A 65 10.77 1.09 -7.57
CA ASN A 65 9.84 0.18 -8.25
C ASN A 65 8.77 -0.35 -7.30
N HIS A 66 9.12 -0.67 -6.06
CA HIS A 66 8.14 -1.08 -5.06
C HIS A 66 7.13 0.04 -4.77
N ALA A 67 7.59 1.28 -4.60
CA ALA A 67 6.75 2.45 -4.41
C ALA A 67 5.81 2.70 -5.60
N LYS A 68 6.31 2.61 -6.84
CA LYS A 68 5.50 2.72 -8.06
C LYS A 68 4.43 1.62 -8.11
N HIS A 69 4.77 0.40 -7.71
CA HIS A 69 3.81 -0.70 -7.65
C HIS A 69 2.69 -0.41 -6.63
N LEU A 70 3.02 0.02 -5.41
CA LEU A 70 2.02 0.41 -4.41
C LEU A 70 1.11 1.55 -4.92
N LYS A 71 1.69 2.59 -5.54
CA LYS A 71 0.90 3.67 -6.18
C LYS A 71 0.00 3.15 -7.28
N ARG A 72 0.48 2.22 -8.11
CA ARG A 72 -0.29 1.62 -9.19
C ARG A 72 -1.49 0.84 -8.66
N ILE A 73 -1.35 0.13 -7.53
CA ILE A 73 -2.45 -0.58 -6.87
C ILE A 73 -3.54 0.41 -6.44
N VAL A 74 -3.15 1.54 -5.84
CA VAL A 74 -4.07 2.61 -5.44
C VAL A 74 -4.79 3.20 -6.64
N ASP A 75 -4.04 3.50 -7.71
CA ASP A 75 -4.54 4.10 -8.95
C ASP A 75 -5.46 3.16 -9.75
N ASN A 76 -5.16 1.86 -9.74
CA ASN A 76 -5.89 0.85 -10.50
C ASN A 76 -7.09 0.25 -9.75
N CYS A 77 -7.41 0.70 -8.53
CA CYS A 77 -8.61 0.24 -7.84
C CYS A 77 -9.87 0.81 -8.50
N THR A 78 -10.76 -0.10 -8.90
CA THR A 78 -11.98 0.17 -9.69
C THR A 78 -12.94 1.12 -8.99
N SER A 79 -12.91 1.26 -7.66
CA SER A 79 -13.75 2.20 -6.90
C SER A 79 -13.48 3.69 -7.21
N ARG A 80 -12.40 4.00 -7.96
CA ARG A 80 -12.12 5.34 -8.50
C ARG A 80 -12.58 5.54 -9.94
N ARG A 81 -13.26 4.55 -10.53
CA ARG A 81 -13.66 4.53 -11.94
C ARG A 81 -15.17 4.69 -12.14
N GLN A 82 -15.86 5.31 -11.18
CA GLN A 82 -17.22 5.81 -11.38
C GLN A 82 -17.19 7.21 -11.99
#